data_AF-A0A1N6E9J9-F1
#
_entry.id   AF-A0A1N6E9J9-F1
#
_cell.length_a   1.000
_cell.length_b   1.000
_cell.length_c   1.000
_cell.angle_alpha   90.00
_cell.angle_beta   90.00
_cell.angle_gamma   90.00
#
_symmetry.space_group_name_H-M   'P 1'
#
loop_
_entity.id
_entity.type
_entity.pdbx_description
1 polymer ?
#
loop_
_entity_poly.entity_id
_entity_poly.type
_entity_poly.pdbx_seq_one_letter_code
_entity_poly.pdbx_strand_id
1 'polypeptide(L)'
;MEDLKKLFEEKKAQLEQLRDEVALKAHLGKAEVKEEADRLEKELDLFVAKYKPMVKEAGITAEKTGAALGVAADELKAGYEKIRKML
;
A
#
# COMPACT_ATOMS: atom_id res chain seq x y z
N MET A 1 2.75 20.86 2.85
CA MET A 1 2.79 19.86 3.95
C MET A 1 1.47 19.09 4.04
N GLU A 2 0.34 19.79 4.01
CA GLU A 2 -1.00 19.19 4.01
C GLU A 2 -1.23 18.24 2.82
N ASP A 3 -0.69 18.57 1.64
CA ASP A 3 -0.85 17.77 0.42
C ASP A 3 -0.17 16.39 0.49
N LEU A 4 1.02 16.32 1.08
CA LEU A 4 1.75 15.05 1.25
C LEU A 4 1.01 14.13 2.24
N LYS A 5 0.46 14.72 3.30
CA LYS A 5 -0.35 14.00 4.28
C LYS A 5 -1.63 13.47 3.66
N LYS A 6 -2.32 14.31 2.90
CA LYS A 6 -3.55 13.92 2.20
C LYS A 6 -3.30 12.82 1.18
N LEU A 7 -2.22 12.94 0.39
CA LEU A 7 -1.79 11.91 -0.55
C LEU A 7 -1.49 10.57 0.15
N PHE A 8 -0.76 10.60 1.27
CA PHE A 8 -0.46 9.38 2.03
C PHE A 8 -1.73 8.71 2.54
N GLU A 9 -2.63 9.46 3.16
CA GLU A 9 -3.88 8.91 3.70
C GLU A 9 -4.78 8.34 2.57
N GLU A 10 -4.88 9.04 1.43
CA GLU A 10 -5.63 8.54 0.27
C GLU A 10 -5.04 7.25 -0.27
N LYS A 11 -3.71 7.18 -0.46
CA LYS A 11 -3.03 5.98 -0.95
C LYS A 11 -3.12 4.82 0.05
N LYS A 12 -2.92 5.11 1.34
CA LYS A 12 -3.06 4.13 2.42
C LYS A 12 -4.47 3.53 2.44
N ALA A 13 -5.51 4.36 2.38
CA ALA A 13 -6.89 3.89 2.37
C ALA A 13 -7.19 3.00 1.16
N GLN A 14 -6.70 3.37 -0.03
CA GLN A 14 -6.85 2.54 -1.23
C GLN A 14 -6.17 1.17 -1.08
N LEU A 15 -4.96 1.15 -0.53
CA LEU A 15 -4.20 -0.08 -0.32
C LEU A 15 -4.84 -0.96 0.76
N GLU A 16 -5.35 -0.38 1.85
CA GLU A 16 -6.07 -1.11 2.90
C GLU A 16 -7.38 -1.72 2.36
N GLN A 17 -8.12 -1.00 1.52
CA GLN A 17 -9.31 -1.55 0.88
C GLN A 17 -8.96 -2.74 -0.04
N LEU A 18 -7.91 -2.59 -0.85
CA LEU A 18 -7.44 -3.66 -1.73
C LEU A 18 -6.95 -4.88 -0.95
N ARG A 19 -6.24 -4.66 0.17
CA ARG A 19 -5.86 -5.71 1.11
C ARG A 19 -7.08 -6.45 1.61
N ASP A 20 -8.10 -5.74 2.09
CA ASP A 20 -9.29 -6.37 2.66
C ASP A 20 -10.05 -7.20 1.61
N GLU A 21 -10.15 -6.69 0.38
CA GLU A 21 -10.71 -7.44 -0.75
C GLU A 21 -9.90 -8.71 -1.07
N VAL A 22 -8.57 -8.58 -1.09
CA VAL A 22 -7.67 -9.71 -1.37
C VAL A 22 -7.68 -10.73 -0.24
N ALA A 23 -7.67 -10.31 1.02
CA ALA A 23 -7.73 -11.19 2.19
C ALA A 23 -9.05 -11.98 2.22
N LEU A 24 -10.18 -11.31 1.97
CA LEU A 24 -11.49 -11.96 1.89
C LEU A 24 -11.52 -13.05 0.82
N LYS A 25 -10.96 -12.77 -0.36
CA LYS A 25 -10.93 -13.71 -1.48
C LYS A 25 -9.83 -14.78 -1.34
N ALA A 26 -8.69 -14.46 -0.72
CA ALA A 26 -7.62 -15.41 -0.43
C ALA A 26 -8.09 -16.48 0.55
N HIS A 27 -8.99 -16.15 1.48
CA HIS A 27 -9.66 -17.15 2.33
C HIS A 27 -10.48 -18.17 1.53
N LEU A 28 -10.91 -17.82 0.32
CA LEU A 28 -11.64 -18.68 -0.62
C LEU A 28 -10.74 -19.27 -1.72
N GLY A 29 -9.47 -18.83 -1.80
CA GLY A 29 -8.55 -19.08 -2.91
C GLY A 29 -7.54 -20.22 -2.65
N LYS A 30 -6.71 -20.49 -3.66
CA LYS A 30 -5.61 -21.48 -3.61
C LYS A 30 -4.46 -20.98 -2.74
N ALA A 31 -3.66 -21.91 -2.21
CA ALA A 31 -2.50 -21.61 -1.34
C ALA A 31 -1.52 -20.57 -1.95
N GLU A 32 -1.27 -20.63 -3.26
CA GLU A 32 -0.40 -19.68 -3.97
C GLU A 32 -0.92 -18.23 -3.90
N VAL A 33 -2.24 -18.04 -3.94
CA VAL A 33 -2.85 -16.71 -3.82
C VAL A 33 -2.73 -16.19 -2.40
N LYS A 34 -2.86 -17.09 -1.42
CA LYS A 34 -2.68 -16.75 -0.01
C LYS A 34 -1.24 -16.32 0.29
N GLU A 35 -0.25 -17.06 -0.21
CA GLU A 35 1.16 -16.70 -0.01
C GLU A 35 1.49 -15.32 -0.61
N GLU A 36 0.97 -15.02 -1.80
CA GLU A 36 1.19 -13.71 -2.42
C GLU A 36 0.42 -12.58 -1.71
N ALA A 37 -0.79 -12.86 -1.22
CA ALA A 37 -1.55 -11.92 -0.41
C ALA A 37 -0.82 -11.59 0.91
N ASP A 38 -0.33 -12.60 1.61
CA ASP A 38 0.44 -12.45 2.86
C ASP A 38 1.75 -11.68 2.61
N ARG A 39 2.36 -11.82 1.42
CA ARG A 39 3.55 -11.05 1.02
C ARG A 39 3.20 -9.57 0.87
N LEU A 40 2.14 -9.25 0.13
CA LEU A 40 1.72 -7.86 -0.09
C LEU A 40 1.28 -7.17 1.20
N GLU A 41 0.63 -7.90 2.11
CA GLU A 41 0.30 -7.37 3.44
C GLU A 41 1.53 -6.89 4.21
N LYS A 42 2.59 -7.68 4.21
CA LYS A 42 3.86 -7.28 4.86
C LYS A 42 4.47 -6.05 4.19
N GLU A 43 4.40 -5.96 2.87
CA GLU A 43 4.90 -4.78 2.15
C GLU A 43 4.05 -3.53 2.43
N LEU A 44 2.74 -3.67 2.57
CA LEU A 44 1.84 -2.58 2.99
C LEU A 44 2.17 -2.10 4.40
N ASP A 45 2.39 -3.02 5.34
CA ASP A 45 2.78 -2.67 6.72
C ASP A 45 4.12 -1.93 6.75
N LEU A 46 5.11 -2.40 5.98
CA LEU A 46 6.41 -1.74 5.84
C LEU A 46 6.27 -0.35 5.19
N PHE A 47 5.41 -0.21 4.19
CA PHE A 47 5.09 1.07 3.57
C PHE A 47 4.52 2.05 4.61
N VAL A 48 3.49 1.64 5.36
CA VAL A 48 2.89 2.51 6.37
C VAL A 48 3.90 2.85 7.46
N ALA A 49 4.67 1.89 7.97
CA ALA A 49 5.68 2.12 9.00
C ALA A 49 6.78 3.09 8.55
N LYS A 50 7.21 2.99 7.29
CA LYS A 50 8.27 3.82 6.71
C LYS A 50 7.80 5.25 6.45
N TYR A 51 6.62 5.42 5.84
CA TYR A 51 6.17 6.72 5.34
C TYR A 51 5.35 7.52 6.37
N LYS A 52 4.63 6.87 7.29
CA LYS A 52 3.85 7.57 8.34
C LYS A 52 4.67 8.60 9.16
N PRO A 53 5.87 8.28 9.69
CA PRO A 53 6.67 9.27 10.41
C PRO A 53 7.20 10.36 9.47
N MET A 54 7.61 9.99 8.26
CA MET A 54 8.13 10.94 7.27
C MET A 54 7.07 11.98 6.90
N VAL A 55 5.82 11.56 6.69
CA VAL A 55 4.71 12.45 6.33
C VAL A 55 4.28 13.32 7.53
N LYS A 56 4.47 12.84 8.76
CA LYS A 56 4.18 13.58 10.00
C LYS A 56 5.24 14.64 10.32
N GLU A 57 6.49 14.42 9.91
CA GLU A 57 7.64 15.29 10.21
C GLU A 57 8.15 16.10 9.01
N ALA A 58 7.61 15.87 7.80
CA ALA A 58 8.14 16.44 6.55
C ALA A 58 8.05 17.97 6.48
N GLY A 59 9.10 18.66 6.90
CA GLY A 59 9.55 19.94 6.35
C GLY A 59 10.08 19.83 4.91
N ILE A 60 10.86 20.83 4.48
CA ILE A 60 11.39 21.16 3.13
C ILE A 60 11.73 19.96 2.17
N THR A 61 12.01 18.75 2.65
CA THR A 61 12.26 17.52 1.86
C THR A 61 11.03 16.79 1.32
N ALA A 62 9.82 17.34 1.49
CA ALA A 62 8.54 16.71 1.16
C ALA A 62 8.40 16.22 -0.31
N GLU A 63 9.01 16.91 -1.28
CA GLU A 63 8.78 16.64 -2.71
C GLU A 63 9.38 15.29 -3.16
N LYS A 64 10.64 15.02 -2.80
CA LYS A 64 11.30 13.73 -3.10
C LYS A 64 10.66 12.57 -2.34
N THR A 65 10.27 12.81 -1.09
CA THR A 65 9.60 11.81 -0.26
C THR A 65 8.19 11.48 -0.81
N GLY A 66 7.46 12.49 -1.29
CA GLY A 66 6.15 12.29 -1.92
C GLY A 66 6.20 11.50 -3.22
N ALA A 67 7.21 11.75 -4.07
CA ALA A 67 7.42 10.96 -5.28
C ALA A 67 7.72 9.48 -4.97
N ALA A 68 8.62 9.22 -4.01
CA ALA A 68 8.95 7.85 -3.60
C ALA A 68 7.75 7.12 -2.96
N LEU A 69 6.94 7.85 -2.17
CA LEU A 69 5.69 7.35 -1.60
C LEU A 69 4.69 6.98 -2.68
N GLY A 70 4.50 7.85 -3.67
CA GLY A 70 3.61 7.61 -4.80
C GLY A 70 3.98 6.33 -5.57
N VAL A 71 5.27 6.19 -5.92
CA VAL A 71 5.78 5.01 -6.63
C VAL A 71 5.56 3.73 -5.81
N ALA A 72 5.96 3.72 -4.54
CA ALA A 72 5.80 2.54 -3.69
C ALA A 72 4.31 2.15 -3.49
N ALA A 73 3.43 3.15 -3.39
CA ALA A 73 1.99 2.90 -3.29
C ALA A 73 1.41 2.35 -4.60
N ASP A 74 1.87 2.83 -5.75
CA ASP A 74 1.40 2.36 -7.06
C ASP A 74 1.89 0.93 -7.35
N GLU A 75 3.12 0.57 -6.93
CA GLU A 75 3.63 -0.81 -7.00
C GLU A 75 2.79 -1.77 -6.15
N LEU A 76 2.52 -1.41 -4.89
CA LEU A 76 1.65 -2.19 -4.00
C LEU A 76 0.25 -2.36 -4.60
N LYS A 77 -0.32 -1.28 -5.13
CA LYS A 77 -1.63 -1.31 -5.78
C LYS A 77 -1.64 -2.27 -6.97
N ALA A 78 -0.62 -2.22 -7.83
CA ALA A 78 -0.50 -3.13 -8.96
C ALA A 78 -0.38 -4.59 -8.51
N GLY A 79 0.32 -4.86 -7.41
CA GLY A 79 0.39 -6.18 -6.77
C GLY A 79 -0.99 -6.69 -6.36
N TYR A 80 -1.74 -5.89 -5.61
CA TYR A 80 -3.08 -6.27 -5.16
C TYR A 80 -4.06 -6.43 -6.33
N GLU A 81 -4.00 -5.55 -7.33
CA GLU A 81 -4.83 -5.68 -8.53
C GLU A 81 -4.52 -6.95 -9.33
N LYS A 82 -3.24 -7.36 -9.39
CA LYS A 82 -2.83 -8.61 -10.02
C LYS A 82 -3.43 -9.80 -9.31
N ILE A 83 -3.33 -9.86 -7.97
CA ILE A 83 -3.96 -10.93 -7.19
C ILE A 83 -5.48 -10.93 -7.42
N ARG A 84 -6.11 -9.75 -7.37
CA ARG A 84 -7.55 -9.59 -7.62
C ARG A 84 -7.99 -10.10 -9.00
N LYS A 85 -7.12 -10.03 -10.02
CA LYS A 85 -7.39 -10.56 -11.38
C LYS A 85 -7.13 -12.06 -11.51
N MET A 86 -6.31 -12.64 -10.64
CA MET A 86 -6.01 -14.08 -10.63
C MET A 86 -7.06 -14.89 -9.84
N LEU A 87 -7.95 -14.21 -9.11
CA LEU A 87 -9.06 -14.73 -8.32
C LEU A 87 -10.40 -14.54 -9.04
#